data_AF-A0A0B4FYY3-F1
#
_entry.id   AF-A0A0B4FYY3-F1
#
_cell.length_a   1.000
_cell.length_b   1.000
_cell.length_c   1.000
_cell.angle_alpha   90.00
_cell.angle_beta   90.00
_cell.angle_gamma   90.00
#
_symmetry.space_group_name_H-M   'P 1'
#
loop_
_entity.id
_entity.type
_entity.pdbx_description
1 polymer ?
#
loop_
_entity_poly.entity_id
_entity_poly.type
_entity_poly.pdbx_seq_one_letter_code
_entity_poly.pdbx_strand_id
1 'polypeptide(L)'
;MVALRDGSKAQGELEDDSDLITADPTETTHLLAAGVEENDNIVTAGGVKGTNGGWDGLADFEGLPWWRRPSVFWLLAPYSVFTLAFGSVIVPKLNLILGLVCQHYFASQSHLHPDLRVNPITIGADNPQCRNPEVQKRVATFMLVMNFCTGLLSAYAAPRLGHLSDRYGRRRLLALASCGGLLGEIITILAAKFPETVDYRWLILGSVFDGMTGSFTAGNILTQSYASDCTPPSRRAVAIGYIHACLFTGLAVGQLLGGEIVRLTGSLVSIFYVCLAAHSFFIVFVAFVIPDSLSKKKQLAAREKHRKEEGERRARRTSWFSSVQERNPFSSLSVLWPRGRGTSTRLRLNLVALATCDMIIMGTAMAAGQVIILYAEYVFGWQTPETSRFVAAASFFRVIVLMGIFPLINYFFRIRPAAKRRRESGITPVDKNSGADHLDIWILRIALLSDILGYIGYTFARAPVPFVASALMTAFGGLGSATSQSVVTKHIPHDKVGRVLGAIGMLQALVRVLGPVTFNGLYAATVGSYPQAIFVALAGLFSFALLCSFIITPFVHWHEDHEEEEEREPLNGSAPQAVGPAGTGFPCDEDEIRY
;
A
#
# COMPACT_ATOMS: atom_id res chain seq x y z
N MET A 1 74.45 25.06 1.63
CA MET A 1 73.91 25.74 2.82
C MET A 1 73.22 24.65 3.65
N VAL A 2 73.61 24.28 4.87
CA VAL A 2 74.07 25.05 6.06
C VAL A 2 72.90 25.86 6.64
N ALA A 3 72.42 25.64 7.87
CA ALA A 3 72.93 24.75 8.94
C ALA A 3 71.90 24.41 10.08
N LEU A 4 72.08 23.23 10.71
CA LEU A 4 71.88 22.89 12.15
C LEU A 4 70.43 23.02 12.75
N ARG A 5 70.02 22.38 13.87
CA ARG A 5 70.62 21.54 14.95
C ARG A 5 69.47 20.71 15.63
N ASP A 6 69.58 19.66 16.44
CA ASP A 6 70.67 18.76 16.93
C ASP A 6 70.30 17.27 16.62
N GLY A 7 70.31 16.18 17.42
CA GLY A 7 70.73 15.79 18.79
C GLY A 7 69.56 15.32 19.71
N SER A 8 69.53 14.13 20.37
CA SER A 8 70.44 12.96 20.39
C SER A 8 69.87 11.75 21.21
N LYS A 9 69.86 10.51 20.64
CA LYS A 9 70.03 9.16 21.29
C LYS A 9 69.07 8.66 22.41
N ALA A 10 68.91 7.36 22.71
CA ALA A 10 69.10 6.07 21.98
C ALA A 10 68.62 4.85 22.83
N GLN A 11 68.31 3.70 22.18
CA GLN A 11 68.30 2.30 22.68
C GLN A 11 67.39 1.91 23.89
N GLY A 12 66.87 0.67 24.02
CA GLY A 12 66.86 -0.52 23.15
C GLY A 12 66.44 -1.79 23.92
N GLU A 13 66.10 -2.89 23.21
CA GLU A 13 65.98 -4.30 23.71
C GLU A 13 64.85 -4.57 24.77
N LEU A 14 64.44 -5.81 25.14
CA LEU A 14 64.19 -7.09 24.42
C LEU A 14 63.17 -7.94 25.27
N GLU A 15 62.52 -8.92 24.63
CA GLU A 15 61.98 -10.20 25.16
C GLU A 15 61.24 -10.33 26.54
N ASP A 16 59.93 -10.61 26.44
CA ASP A 16 59.26 -11.88 26.85
C ASP A 16 58.44 -12.07 28.17
N ASP A 17 57.37 -12.87 27.99
CA ASP A 17 56.51 -13.74 28.83
C ASP A 17 55.64 -13.29 30.06
N SER A 18 54.51 -14.00 30.19
CA SER A 18 53.70 -14.32 31.40
C SER A 18 52.65 -13.35 32.02
N ASP A 19 51.42 -13.46 31.51
CA ASP A 19 50.18 -13.88 32.22
C ASP A 19 49.38 -13.03 33.28
N LEU A 20 48.08 -13.39 33.40
CA LEU A 20 47.11 -13.16 34.50
C LEU A 20 46.31 -11.82 34.70
N ILE A 21 45.14 -11.75 34.04
CA ILE A 21 43.78 -11.38 34.55
C ILE A 21 43.59 -10.08 35.40
N THR A 22 42.82 -9.10 34.89
CA THR A 22 41.53 -8.62 35.49
C THR A 22 40.72 -7.62 34.63
N ALA A 23 39.40 -7.84 34.60
CA ALA A 23 38.26 -6.89 34.44
C ALA A 23 38.26 -5.72 33.41
N ASP A 24 37.32 -5.81 32.46
CA ASP A 24 36.59 -4.70 31.79
C ASP A 24 35.93 -3.70 32.80
N PRO A 25 35.44 -2.49 32.41
CA PRO A 25 34.98 -2.11 31.06
C PRO A 25 35.34 -0.70 30.53
N THR A 26 35.13 -0.47 29.23
CA THR A 26 34.46 0.78 28.77
C THR A 26 33.72 0.60 27.44
N GLU A 27 32.42 0.88 27.39
CA GLU A 27 31.62 0.84 26.16
C GLU A 27 31.87 2.07 25.27
N THR A 28 32.07 1.86 23.95
CA THR A 28 31.80 2.90 22.94
C THR A 28 30.95 2.33 21.81
N THR A 29 29.69 2.77 21.76
CA THR A 29 28.63 2.12 20.97
C THR A 29 28.59 2.61 19.52
N HIS A 30 29.19 1.85 18.60
CA HIS A 30 29.02 2.11 17.16
C HIS A 30 27.63 1.71 16.66
N LEU A 31 26.84 2.72 16.30
CA LEU A 31 25.52 2.59 15.68
C LEU A 31 25.63 2.54 14.15
N LEU A 32 24.82 1.67 13.54
CA LEU A 32 24.62 1.43 12.10
C LEU A 32 25.71 0.60 11.37
N ALA A 33 25.25 -0.07 10.30
CA ALA A 33 25.98 -0.89 9.34
C ALA A 33 26.75 -2.12 9.89
N ALA A 34 26.12 -3.30 9.79
CA ALA A 34 26.80 -4.59 9.86
C ALA A 34 26.18 -5.56 8.82
N GLY A 35 26.94 -5.87 7.77
CA GLY A 35 26.58 -6.84 6.74
C GLY A 35 27.28 -6.55 5.40
N VAL A 36 27.96 -7.57 4.85
CA VAL A 36 28.83 -7.54 3.65
C VAL A 36 30.18 -6.81 3.94
N GLU A 37 31.35 -7.43 3.83
CA GLU A 37 31.70 -8.85 3.58
C GLU A 37 33.15 -9.15 4.02
N GLU A 38 33.69 -10.31 3.58
CA GLU A 38 35.08 -10.79 3.68
C GLU A 38 35.61 -11.35 5.01
N ASN A 39 36.49 -12.36 5.03
CA ASN A 39 36.59 -13.56 4.17
C ASN A 39 37.54 -14.56 4.85
N ASP A 40 37.20 -15.85 4.95
CA ASP A 40 38.26 -16.89 4.91
C ASP A 40 37.75 -18.30 4.57
N ASN A 41 38.67 -19.16 4.16
CA ASN A 41 38.40 -20.41 3.45
C ASN A 41 38.52 -21.65 4.34
N ILE A 42 37.41 -22.38 4.50
CA ILE A 42 37.45 -23.81 4.84
C ILE A 42 36.61 -24.57 3.81
N VAL A 43 37.27 -25.45 3.05
CA VAL A 43 36.63 -26.36 2.09
C VAL A 43 36.25 -27.65 2.81
N THR A 44 34.97 -27.86 3.05
CA THR A 44 34.41 -29.17 3.41
C THR A 44 33.37 -29.59 2.36
N ALA A 45 33.49 -30.83 1.88
CA ALA A 45 32.59 -31.39 0.89
C ALA A 45 31.35 -32.02 1.55
N GLY A 46 30.20 -31.96 0.89
CA GLY A 46 29.00 -32.70 1.30
C GLY A 46 28.23 -32.10 2.48
N GLY A 47 27.77 -30.85 2.35
CA GLY A 47 26.85 -30.24 3.33
C GLY A 47 25.87 -29.27 2.66
N VAL A 48 24.61 -29.27 3.11
CA VAL A 48 23.62 -28.26 2.70
C VAL A 48 24.09 -26.89 3.20
N LYS A 49 24.24 -25.92 2.30
CA LYS A 49 24.56 -24.53 2.70
C LYS A 49 23.41 -23.97 3.54
N GLY A 50 23.66 -23.74 4.82
CA GLY A 50 22.67 -23.20 5.74
C GLY A 50 22.18 -21.82 5.28
N THR A 51 20.86 -21.64 5.23
CA THR A 51 20.24 -20.36 4.87
C THR A 51 20.51 -19.32 5.95
N ASN A 52 21.41 -18.37 5.68
CA ASN A 52 21.91 -17.40 6.66
C ASN A 52 20.89 -16.30 7.05
N GLY A 53 19.62 -16.52 6.73
CA GLY A 53 18.45 -15.79 7.20
C GLY A 53 17.22 -16.67 7.01
N GLY A 54 16.47 -16.94 8.09
CA GLY A 54 15.36 -17.90 8.09
C GLY A 54 14.08 -17.42 7.41
N TRP A 55 14.14 -17.08 6.12
CA TRP A 55 12.95 -16.86 5.28
C TRP A 55 13.25 -17.11 3.80
N ASP A 56 12.83 -18.27 3.31
CA ASP A 56 13.24 -18.81 2.00
C ASP A 56 12.46 -18.20 0.82
N GLY A 57 11.62 -17.19 1.07
CA GLY A 57 10.80 -16.53 0.03
C GLY A 57 11.62 -15.98 -1.14
N LEU A 58 12.87 -15.58 -0.87
CA LEU A 58 13.84 -15.07 -1.85
C LEU A 58 14.93 -16.08 -2.27
N ALA A 59 14.84 -17.36 -1.87
CA ALA A 59 15.86 -18.37 -2.20
C ALA A 59 16.13 -18.50 -3.73
N ASP A 60 15.09 -18.34 -4.56
CA ASP A 60 15.19 -18.28 -6.04
C ASP A 60 16.10 -17.14 -6.57
N PHE A 61 16.52 -16.20 -5.73
CA PHE A 61 17.36 -15.04 -6.06
C PHE A 61 18.73 -15.06 -5.35
N GLU A 62 19.07 -16.13 -4.64
CA GLU A 62 20.41 -16.31 -4.07
C GLU A 62 21.48 -16.46 -5.16
N GLY A 63 22.72 -16.14 -4.83
CA GLY A 63 23.84 -16.06 -5.79
C GLY A 63 23.76 -14.89 -6.79
N LEU A 64 22.61 -14.24 -6.98
CA LEU A 64 22.51 -13.04 -7.82
C LEU A 64 23.18 -11.82 -7.15
N PRO A 65 23.73 -10.87 -7.92
CA PRO A 65 24.24 -9.60 -7.38
C PRO A 65 23.11 -8.73 -6.81
N TRP A 66 23.43 -7.85 -5.87
CA TRP A 66 22.42 -7.09 -5.10
C TRP A 66 21.43 -6.31 -5.98
N TRP A 67 21.88 -5.74 -7.10
CA TRP A 67 21.02 -4.98 -8.03
C TRP A 67 20.04 -5.82 -8.84
N ARG A 68 20.12 -7.16 -8.74
CA ARG A 68 19.15 -8.11 -9.32
C ARG A 68 18.24 -8.75 -8.26
N ARG A 69 18.47 -8.52 -6.97
CA ARG A 69 17.63 -9.05 -5.88
C ARG A 69 16.43 -8.13 -5.61
N PRO A 70 15.19 -8.64 -5.61
CA PRO A 70 14.01 -7.82 -5.34
C PRO A 70 13.94 -7.43 -3.87
N SER A 71 13.48 -6.19 -3.65
CA SER A 71 13.47 -5.53 -2.35
C SER A 71 12.51 -4.34 -2.40
N VAL A 72 11.82 -4.05 -1.29
CA VAL A 72 10.83 -2.97 -1.19
C VAL A 72 11.48 -1.59 -1.39
N PHE A 73 12.74 -1.44 -0.98
CA PHE A 73 13.48 -0.18 -1.11
C PHE A 73 13.65 0.29 -2.56
N TRP A 74 13.59 -0.63 -3.55
CA TRP A 74 13.55 -0.27 -4.98
C TRP A 74 12.32 0.55 -5.39
N LEU A 75 11.20 0.42 -4.66
CA LEU A 75 9.98 1.16 -4.95
C LEU A 75 9.89 2.50 -4.22
N LEU A 76 10.43 2.63 -3.00
CA LEU A 76 10.13 3.78 -2.13
C LEU A 76 10.52 5.14 -2.76
N ALA A 77 11.72 5.24 -3.35
CA ALA A 77 12.18 6.48 -3.99
C ALA A 77 11.36 6.86 -5.24
N PRO A 78 11.22 6.02 -6.29
CA PRO A 78 10.43 6.37 -7.46
C PRO A 78 8.93 6.52 -7.12
N TYR A 79 8.39 5.72 -6.19
CA TYR A 79 7.00 5.84 -5.75
C TYR A 79 6.75 7.14 -4.99
N SER A 80 7.71 7.64 -4.20
CA SER A 80 7.61 8.97 -3.57
C SER A 80 7.58 10.10 -4.61
N VAL A 81 8.35 10.00 -5.70
CA VAL A 81 8.29 10.97 -6.81
C VAL A 81 6.92 10.93 -7.51
N PHE A 82 6.38 9.73 -7.72
CA PHE A 82 5.04 9.52 -8.28
C PHE A 82 3.93 10.09 -7.37
N THR A 83 3.93 9.79 -6.07
CA THR A 83 2.89 10.27 -5.14
C THR A 83 2.97 11.76 -4.89
N LEU A 84 4.17 12.36 -4.91
CA LEU A 84 4.36 13.80 -4.81
C LEU A 84 3.81 14.54 -6.04
N ALA A 85 4.10 14.03 -7.24
CA ALA A 85 3.55 14.54 -8.49
C ALA A 85 2.02 14.45 -8.52
N PHE A 86 1.46 13.27 -8.20
CA PHE A 86 0.03 13.06 -8.07
C PHE A 86 -0.62 14.05 -7.07
N GLY A 87 -0.05 14.18 -5.87
CA GLY A 87 -0.55 15.11 -4.84
C GLY A 87 -0.53 16.58 -5.27
N SER A 88 0.50 16.99 -6.03
CA SER A 88 0.66 18.37 -6.50
C SER A 88 -0.33 18.80 -7.58
N VAL A 89 -0.88 17.87 -8.35
CA VAL A 89 -1.83 18.16 -9.43
C VAL A 89 -3.27 18.31 -8.92
N ILE A 90 -3.62 17.82 -7.73
CA ILE A 90 -5.02 17.78 -7.22
C ILE A 90 -5.72 19.15 -7.30
N VAL A 91 -5.11 20.20 -6.73
CA VAL A 91 -5.72 21.55 -6.68
C VAL A 91 -5.62 22.28 -8.03
N PRO A 92 -4.46 22.31 -8.74
CA PRO A 92 -4.38 22.86 -10.10
C PRO A 92 -5.37 22.23 -11.09
N LYS A 93 -5.62 20.92 -11.00
CA LYS A 93 -6.56 20.21 -11.87
C LYS A 93 -8.02 20.57 -11.59
N LEU A 94 -8.39 20.74 -10.31
CA LEU A 94 -9.70 21.28 -9.93
C LEU A 94 -9.91 22.69 -10.52
N ASN A 95 -8.92 23.57 -10.35
CA ASN A 95 -9.00 24.95 -10.85
C ASN A 95 -9.04 25.02 -12.40
N LEU A 96 -8.32 24.12 -13.09
CA LEU A 96 -8.43 23.95 -14.54
C LEU A 96 -9.84 23.54 -14.97
N ILE A 97 -10.43 22.52 -14.35
CA ILE A 97 -11.79 22.06 -14.65
C ILE A 97 -12.80 23.18 -14.42
N LEU A 98 -12.68 23.91 -13.30
CA LEU A 98 -13.52 25.05 -12.97
C LEU A 98 -13.42 26.15 -14.06
N GLY A 99 -12.20 26.53 -14.45
CA GLY A 99 -11.98 27.53 -15.48
C GLY A 99 -12.60 27.15 -16.83
N LEU A 100 -12.35 25.93 -17.30
CA LEU A 100 -12.85 25.44 -18.59
C LEU A 100 -14.39 25.32 -18.62
N VAL A 101 -15.00 24.77 -17.57
CA VAL A 101 -16.47 24.65 -17.46
C VAL A 101 -17.11 26.04 -17.34
N CYS A 102 -16.49 26.97 -16.61
CA CYS A 102 -16.93 28.36 -16.50
C CYS A 102 -16.88 29.09 -17.85
N GLN A 103 -15.77 28.94 -18.61
CA GLN A 103 -15.60 29.51 -19.94
C GLN A 103 -16.68 29.01 -20.91
N HIS A 104 -16.90 27.68 -20.95
CA HIS A 104 -17.95 27.07 -21.77
C HIS A 104 -19.37 27.52 -21.36
N TYR A 105 -19.64 27.65 -20.05
CA TYR A 105 -20.91 28.15 -19.54
C TYR A 105 -21.20 29.57 -20.00
N PHE A 106 -20.29 30.52 -19.76
CA PHE A 106 -20.54 31.92 -20.11
C PHE A 106 -20.52 32.17 -21.62
N ALA A 107 -19.73 31.42 -22.40
CA ALA A 107 -19.83 31.43 -23.86
C ALA A 107 -21.23 30.99 -24.35
N SER A 108 -21.79 29.91 -23.77
CA SER A 108 -23.15 29.48 -24.10
C SER A 108 -24.21 30.52 -23.69
N GLN A 109 -23.99 31.24 -22.58
CA GLN A 109 -24.92 32.26 -22.10
C GLN A 109 -24.86 33.56 -22.93
N SER A 110 -23.68 33.98 -23.43
CA SER A 110 -23.57 35.16 -24.31
C SER A 110 -24.18 34.94 -25.69
N HIS A 111 -24.22 33.70 -26.19
CA HIS A 111 -24.99 33.37 -27.40
C HIS A 111 -26.51 33.46 -27.20
N LEU A 112 -27.00 33.21 -25.97
CA LEU A 112 -28.43 33.31 -25.62
C LEU A 112 -28.84 34.74 -25.24
N HIS A 113 -27.92 35.55 -24.70
CA HIS A 113 -28.16 36.91 -24.24
C HIS A 113 -27.01 37.84 -24.68
N PRO A 114 -27.09 38.46 -25.88
CA PRO A 114 -26.03 39.30 -26.42
C PRO A 114 -25.65 40.50 -25.53
N ASP A 115 -26.56 40.99 -24.70
CA ASP A 115 -26.33 42.10 -23.77
C ASP A 115 -25.49 41.72 -22.54
N LEU A 116 -25.28 40.41 -22.29
CA LEU A 116 -24.60 39.91 -21.10
C LEU A 116 -23.09 40.12 -21.17
N ARG A 117 -22.62 41.24 -20.62
CA ARG A 117 -21.19 41.53 -20.48
C ARG A 117 -20.58 40.75 -19.31
N VAL A 118 -19.61 39.90 -19.62
CA VAL A 118 -18.83 39.10 -18.65
C VAL A 118 -17.34 39.36 -18.87
N ASN A 119 -16.57 39.49 -17.79
CA ASN A 119 -15.12 39.64 -17.88
C ASN A 119 -14.48 38.37 -18.49
N PRO A 120 -13.45 38.50 -19.36
CA PRO A 120 -12.81 37.37 -20.00
C PRO A 120 -12.22 36.41 -18.97
N ILE A 121 -12.53 35.12 -19.10
CA ILE A 121 -12.14 34.09 -18.15
C ILE A 121 -10.71 33.65 -18.45
N THR A 122 -9.81 33.86 -17.51
CA THR A 122 -8.37 33.58 -17.67
C THR A 122 -7.96 32.35 -16.88
N ILE A 123 -7.62 31.27 -17.59
CA ILE A 123 -7.31 29.96 -16.99
C ILE A 123 -6.08 30.06 -16.08
N GLY A 124 -6.27 29.82 -14.78
CA GLY A 124 -5.22 29.90 -13.75
C GLY A 124 -5.22 31.18 -12.92
N ALA A 125 -6.00 32.20 -13.27
CA ALA A 125 -6.22 33.38 -12.45
C ALA A 125 -7.44 33.22 -11.51
N ASP A 126 -7.63 34.15 -10.57
CA ASP A 126 -8.90 34.23 -9.84
C ASP A 126 -10.00 34.81 -10.74
N ASN A 127 -11.10 34.07 -10.86
CA ASN A 127 -12.24 34.38 -11.70
C ASN A 127 -13.50 34.36 -10.83
N PRO A 128 -13.84 35.46 -10.12
CA PRO A 128 -14.96 35.49 -9.18
C PRO A 128 -16.31 35.14 -9.82
N GLN A 129 -16.49 35.43 -11.12
CA GLN A 129 -17.66 35.04 -11.91
C GLN A 129 -17.90 33.52 -11.97
N CYS A 130 -16.85 32.70 -11.81
CA CYS A 130 -16.94 31.24 -11.78
C CYS A 130 -17.43 30.67 -10.44
N ARG A 131 -17.62 31.51 -9.41
CA ARG A 131 -18.18 31.11 -8.11
C ARG A 131 -19.72 31.02 -8.12
N ASN A 132 -20.36 31.22 -9.28
CA ASN A 132 -21.80 31.06 -9.50
C ASN A 132 -22.27 29.61 -9.20
N PRO A 133 -23.34 29.40 -8.42
CA PRO A 133 -23.87 28.07 -8.09
C PRO A 133 -24.15 27.13 -9.28
N GLU A 134 -24.62 27.64 -10.42
CA GLU A 134 -24.89 26.81 -11.61
C GLU A 134 -23.57 26.34 -12.29
N VAL A 135 -22.51 27.16 -12.25
CA VAL A 135 -21.17 26.76 -12.71
C VAL A 135 -20.61 25.69 -11.77
N GLN A 136 -20.70 25.89 -10.45
CA GLN A 136 -20.24 24.94 -9.44
C GLN A 136 -20.97 23.59 -9.54
N LYS A 137 -22.29 23.61 -9.74
CA LYS A 137 -23.12 22.42 -10.00
C LYS A 137 -22.68 21.65 -11.25
N ARG A 138 -22.35 22.35 -12.35
CA ARG A 138 -21.82 21.73 -13.57
C ARG A 138 -20.44 21.12 -13.36
N VAL A 139 -19.54 21.80 -12.66
CA VAL A 139 -18.21 21.28 -12.29
C VAL A 139 -18.33 20.03 -11.42
N ALA A 140 -19.14 20.06 -10.36
CA ALA A 140 -19.37 18.92 -9.48
C ALA A 140 -19.97 17.72 -10.23
N THR A 141 -20.93 17.96 -11.12
CA THR A 141 -21.53 16.91 -11.97
C THR A 141 -20.49 16.30 -12.93
N PHE A 142 -19.64 17.14 -13.54
CA PHE A 142 -18.58 16.69 -14.44
C PHE A 142 -17.51 15.86 -13.71
N MET A 143 -17.09 16.29 -12.52
CA MET A 143 -16.18 15.52 -11.66
C MET A 143 -16.79 14.19 -11.19
N LEU A 144 -18.09 14.15 -10.90
CA LEU A 144 -18.81 12.93 -10.56
C LEU A 144 -18.78 11.94 -11.73
N VAL A 145 -19.04 12.39 -12.97
CA VAL A 145 -18.95 11.56 -14.19
C VAL A 145 -17.53 11.01 -14.37
N MET A 146 -16.49 11.86 -14.27
CA MET A 146 -15.09 11.41 -14.37
C MET A 146 -14.74 10.36 -13.31
N ASN A 147 -15.12 10.58 -12.04
CA ASN A 147 -14.88 9.62 -10.96
C ASN A 147 -15.67 8.32 -11.15
N PHE A 148 -16.92 8.39 -11.63
CA PHE A 148 -17.73 7.21 -11.95
C PHE A 148 -17.09 6.36 -13.06
N CYS A 149 -16.68 6.98 -14.18
CA CYS A 149 -15.97 6.29 -15.26
C CYS A 149 -14.68 5.64 -14.76
N THR A 150 -13.83 6.40 -14.05
CA THR A 150 -12.55 5.91 -13.52
C THR A 150 -12.75 4.74 -12.56
N GLY A 151 -13.67 4.87 -11.61
CA GLY A 151 -13.90 3.87 -10.56
C GLY A 151 -14.59 2.60 -11.05
N LEU A 152 -15.58 2.70 -11.94
CA LEU A 152 -16.27 1.54 -12.51
C LEU A 152 -15.34 0.71 -13.41
N LEU A 153 -14.54 1.36 -14.25
CA LEU A 153 -13.54 0.69 -15.08
C LEU A 153 -12.41 0.11 -14.21
N SER A 154 -11.97 0.83 -13.18
CA SER A 154 -10.98 0.33 -12.21
C SER A 154 -11.47 -0.93 -11.49
N ALA A 155 -12.72 -0.96 -11.02
CA ALA A 155 -13.32 -2.13 -10.37
C ALA A 155 -13.34 -3.36 -11.29
N TYR A 156 -13.37 -3.18 -12.62
CA TYR A 156 -13.25 -4.27 -13.59
C TYR A 156 -11.78 -4.65 -13.89
N ALA A 157 -10.91 -3.66 -14.05
CA ALA A 157 -9.54 -3.84 -14.53
C ALA A 157 -8.55 -4.24 -13.42
N ALA A 158 -8.59 -3.58 -12.26
CA ALA A 158 -7.64 -3.78 -11.17
C ALA A 158 -7.59 -5.23 -10.63
N PRO A 159 -8.70 -5.97 -10.47
CA PRO A 159 -8.66 -7.37 -10.05
C PRO A 159 -8.03 -8.29 -11.10
N ARG A 160 -8.22 -7.97 -12.39
CA ARG A 160 -7.63 -8.70 -13.52
C ARG A 160 -6.12 -8.46 -13.60
N LEU A 161 -5.67 -7.22 -13.40
CA LEU A 161 -4.24 -6.89 -13.34
C LEU A 161 -3.55 -7.54 -12.14
N GLY A 162 -4.20 -7.58 -10.97
CA GLY A 162 -3.75 -8.36 -9.81
C GLY A 162 -3.50 -9.83 -10.15
N HIS A 163 -4.54 -10.54 -10.62
CA HIS A 163 -4.47 -11.96 -11.01
C HIS A 163 -3.59 -12.25 -12.25
N LEU A 164 -3.29 -11.23 -13.08
CA LEU A 164 -2.33 -11.36 -14.17
C LEU A 164 -0.89 -11.20 -13.67
N SER A 165 -0.66 -10.37 -12.64
CA SER A 165 0.66 -10.18 -12.02
C SER A 165 1.18 -11.42 -11.29
N ASP A 166 0.29 -12.23 -10.70
CA ASP A 166 0.62 -13.54 -10.10
C ASP A 166 1.28 -14.52 -11.10
N ARG A 167 1.10 -14.28 -12.42
CA ARG A 167 1.61 -15.16 -13.50
C ARG A 167 2.66 -14.48 -14.40
N TYR A 168 2.60 -13.16 -14.55
CA TYR A 168 3.47 -12.40 -15.46
C TYR A 168 4.50 -11.49 -14.76
N GLY A 169 4.52 -11.49 -13.43
CA GLY A 169 5.39 -10.65 -12.60
C GLY A 169 4.72 -9.33 -12.23
N ARG A 170 5.08 -8.77 -11.07
CA ARG A 170 4.49 -7.52 -10.56
C ARG A 170 4.93 -6.32 -11.39
N ARG A 171 6.22 -6.30 -11.76
CA ARG A 171 6.90 -5.15 -12.36
C ARG A 171 6.22 -4.62 -13.62
N ARG A 172 6.01 -5.50 -14.60
CA ARG A 172 5.44 -5.13 -15.91
C ARG A 172 3.99 -4.66 -15.80
N LEU A 173 3.25 -5.26 -14.86
CA LEU A 173 1.85 -4.94 -14.59
C LEU A 173 1.72 -3.59 -13.88
N LEU A 174 2.66 -3.25 -12.97
CA LEU A 174 2.68 -1.94 -12.30
C LEU A 174 2.97 -0.81 -13.29
N ALA A 175 3.96 -0.99 -14.18
CA ALA A 175 4.22 -0.03 -15.25
C ALA A 175 3.00 0.15 -16.18
N LEU A 176 2.34 -0.95 -16.58
CA LEU A 176 1.11 -0.91 -17.38
C LEU A 176 -0.04 -0.18 -16.66
N ALA A 177 -0.20 -0.40 -15.34
CA ALA A 177 -1.24 0.25 -14.55
C ALA A 177 -1.10 1.78 -14.55
N SER A 178 0.13 2.29 -14.47
CA SER A 178 0.44 3.74 -14.53
C SER A 178 0.28 4.38 -15.91
N CYS A 179 0.24 3.60 -17.00
CA CYS A 179 0.14 4.15 -18.36
C CYS A 179 -1.18 4.90 -18.63
N GLY A 180 -2.31 4.47 -18.05
CA GLY A 180 -3.60 5.16 -18.22
C GLY A 180 -3.60 6.54 -17.58
N GLY A 181 -3.04 6.68 -16.38
CA GLY A 181 -2.83 7.97 -15.72
C GLY A 181 -1.89 8.89 -16.52
N LEU A 182 -0.85 8.35 -17.17
CA LEU A 182 0.01 9.13 -18.08
C LEU A 182 -0.76 9.69 -19.28
N LEU A 183 -1.58 8.85 -19.94
CA LEU A 183 -2.46 9.30 -21.03
C LEU A 183 -3.48 10.34 -20.55
N GLY A 184 -4.01 10.18 -19.34
CA GLY A 184 -4.89 11.15 -18.68
C GLY A 184 -4.23 12.52 -18.48
N GLU A 185 -2.96 12.58 -18.08
CA GLU A 185 -2.24 13.86 -17.97
C GLU A 185 -1.87 14.46 -19.34
N ILE A 186 -1.54 13.65 -20.36
CA ILE A 186 -1.38 14.16 -21.74
C ILE A 186 -2.65 14.85 -22.22
N ILE A 187 -3.82 14.21 -22.04
CA ILE A 187 -5.12 14.80 -22.41
C ILE A 187 -5.42 16.06 -21.57
N THR A 188 -5.01 16.08 -20.30
CA THR A 188 -5.16 17.26 -19.43
C THR A 188 -4.32 18.44 -19.91
N ILE A 189 -3.07 18.21 -20.33
CA ILE A 189 -2.20 19.22 -20.94
C ILE A 189 -2.78 19.74 -22.25
N LEU A 190 -3.33 18.86 -23.10
CA LEU A 190 -3.95 19.25 -24.37
C LEU A 190 -5.19 20.14 -24.16
N ALA A 191 -6.08 19.78 -23.24
CA ALA A 191 -7.25 20.58 -22.88
C ALA A 191 -6.87 21.92 -22.22
N ALA A 192 -5.79 21.96 -21.43
CA ALA A 192 -5.30 23.19 -20.79
C ALA A 192 -4.61 24.14 -21.78
N LYS A 193 -3.91 23.61 -22.79
CA LYS A 193 -3.12 24.40 -23.74
C LYS A 193 -3.91 24.85 -24.97
N PHE A 194 -4.90 24.06 -25.40
CA PHE A 194 -5.68 24.31 -26.61
C PHE A 194 -7.20 24.20 -26.35
N PRO A 195 -7.77 25.00 -25.41
CA PRO A 195 -9.17 24.87 -24.98
C PRO A 195 -10.20 25.14 -26.08
N GLU A 196 -9.81 25.83 -27.16
CA GLU A 196 -10.67 26.10 -28.32
C GLU A 196 -10.81 24.88 -29.26
N THR A 197 -9.82 23.97 -29.28
CA THR A 197 -9.82 22.78 -30.14
C THR A 197 -10.03 21.48 -29.37
N VAL A 198 -9.68 21.45 -28.08
CA VAL A 198 -9.80 20.28 -27.19
C VAL A 198 -10.81 20.61 -26.08
N ASP A 199 -12.08 20.36 -26.37
CA ASP A 199 -13.18 20.57 -25.41
C ASP A 199 -12.93 19.82 -24.09
N TYR A 200 -13.25 20.47 -22.97
CA TYR A 200 -13.00 19.96 -21.61
C TYR A 200 -13.56 18.55 -21.35
N ARG A 201 -14.57 18.10 -22.09
CA ARG A 201 -15.14 16.74 -22.00
C ARG A 201 -14.13 15.65 -22.38
N TRP A 202 -13.05 15.98 -23.10
CA TRP A 202 -11.93 15.07 -23.33
C TRP A 202 -11.28 14.60 -22.01
N LEU A 203 -11.39 15.33 -20.90
CA LEU A 203 -10.93 14.86 -19.59
C LEU A 203 -11.64 13.56 -19.15
N ILE A 204 -12.88 13.31 -19.60
CA ILE A 204 -13.57 12.02 -19.39
C ILE A 204 -12.85 10.88 -20.13
N LEU A 205 -12.32 11.13 -21.34
CA LEU A 205 -11.50 10.13 -22.06
C LEU A 205 -10.20 9.83 -21.30
N GLY A 206 -9.60 10.83 -20.65
CA GLY A 206 -8.49 10.63 -19.70
C GLY A 206 -8.87 9.72 -18.53
N SER A 207 -10.03 9.96 -17.90
CA SER A 207 -10.60 9.09 -16.87
C SER A 207 -10.93 7.66 -17.35
N VAL A 208 -11.31 7.50 -18.62
CA VAL A 208 -11.51 6.18 -19.23
C VAL A 208 -10.17 5.44 -19.38
N PHE A 209 -9.11 6.09 -19.86
CA PHE A 209 -7.79 5.45 -19.95
C PHE A 209 -7.22 5.06 -18.59
N ASP A 210 -7.27 5.96 -17.59
CA ASP A 210 -6.83 5.67 -16.21
C ASP A 210 -7.66 4.52 -15.60
N GLY A 211 -8.98 4.54 -15.76
CA GLY A 211 -9.86 3.47 -15.31
C GLY A 211 -9.57 2.12 -15.99
N MET A 212 -9.30 2.11 -17.30
CA MET A 212 -9.00 0.89 -18.06
C MET A 212 -7.67 0.23 -17.66
N THR A 213 -6.68 1.00 -17.20
CA THR A 213 -5.43 0.44 -16.61
C THR A 213 -5.56 0.21 -15.10
N GLY A 214 -6.75 0.33 -14.53
CA GLY A 214 -7.03 0.04 -13.12
C GLY A 214 -6.71 1.17 -12.15
N SER A 215 -6.32 2.36 -12.64
CA SER A 215 -6.10 3.57 -11.87
C SER A 215 -5.15 3.38 -10.67
N PHE A 216 -5.24 4.28 -9.69
CA PHE A 216 -4.62 4.17 -8.37
C PHE A 216 -4.84 2.79 -7.72
N THR A 217 -6.01 2.17 -7.92
CA THR A 217 -6.37 0.88 -7.30
C THR A 217 -5.41 -0.24 -7.73
N ALA A 218 -5.16 -0.41 -9.03
CA ALA A 218 -4.21 -1.39 -9.54
C ALA A 218 -2.77 -1.06 -9.10
N GLY A 219 -2.38 0.22 -9.15
CA GLY A 219 -1.08 0.67 -8.64
C GLY A 219 -0.86 0.26 -7.18
N ASN A 220 -1.86 0.48 -6.31
CA ASN A 220 -1.83 0.08 -4.91
C ASN A 220 -1.72 -1.45 -4.74
N ILE A 221 -2.60 -2.23 -5.39
CA ILE A 221 -2.55 -3.71 -5.36
C ILE A 221 -1.17 -4.24 -5.73
N LEU A 222 -0.59 -3.74 -6.82
CA LEU A 222 0.64 -4.27 -7.40
C LEU A 222 1.87 -3.87 -6.57
N THR A 223 1.87 -2.66 -6.01
CA THR A 223 2.91 -2.16 -5.09
C THR A 223 2.87 -2.92 -3.76
N GLN A 224 1.67 -3.16 -3.20
CA GLN A 224 1.50 -3.99 -2.00
C GLN A 224 1.86 -5.47 -2.25
N SER A 225 1.46 -6.04 -3.40
CA SER A 225 1.81 -7.42 -3.78
C SER A 225 3.33 -7.62 -3.87
N TYR A 226 4.02 -6.71 -4.56
CA TYR A 226 5.49 -6.72 -4.62
C TYR A 226 6.10 -6.57 -3.21
N ALA A 227 5.55 -5.70 -2.36
CA ALA A 227 6.03 -5.55 -0.98
C ALA A 227 5.88 -6.83 -0.15
N SER A 228 4.76 -7.55 -0.31
CA SER A 228 4.56 -8.85 0.33
C SER A 228 5.43 -9.97 -0.22
N ASP A 229 5.73 -9.96 -1.52
CA ASP A 229 6.67 -10.90 -2.15
C ASP A 229 8.11 -10.68 -1.64
N CYS A 230 8.50 -9.43 -1.36
CA CYS A 230 9.87 -9.05 -0.97
C CYS A 230 10.13 -8.99 0.54
N THR A 231 9.13 -9.26 1.40
CA THR A 231 9.24 -9.05 2.85
C THR A 231 8.75 -10.25 3.67
N PRO A 232 9.54 -10.73 4.66
CA PRO A 232 9.11 -11.79 5.56
C PRO A 232 7.87 -11.37 6.39
N PRO A 233 7.04 -12.33 6.83
CA PRO A 233 5.77 -12.04 7.51
C PRO A 233 5.92 -11.12 8.73
N SER A 234 6.97 -11.30 9.53
CA SER A 234 7.24 -10.47 10.71
C SER A 234 7.50 -8.98 10.40
N ARG A 235 7.87 -8.63 9.16
CA ARG A 235 8.21 -7.23 8.78
C ARG A 235 7.25 -6.64 7.73
N ARG A 236 6.41 -7.46 7.11
CA ARG A 236 5.57 -7.09 5.96
C ARG A 236 4.64 -5.89 6.22
N ALA A 237 4.07 -5.78 7.42
CA ALA A 237 3.20 -4.65 7.77
C ALA A 237 3.94 -3.31 7.82
N VAL A 238 5.20 -3.31 8.28
CA VAL A 238 6.06 -2.12 8.27
C VAL A 238 6.46 -1.74 6.85
N ALA A 239 6.75 -2.73 5.99
CA ALA A 239 7.09 -2.47 4.58
C ALA A 239 5.91 -1.86 3.78
N ILE A 240 4.68 -2.34 4.00
CA ILE A 240 3.46 -1.71 3.46
C ILE A 240 3.25 -0.32 4.11
N GLY A 241 3.58 -0.17 5.40
CA GLY A 241 3.59 1.11 6.10
C GLY A 241 4.47 2.16 5.44
N TYR A 242 5.67 1.80 4.97
CA TYR A 242 6.54 2.71 4.21
C TYR A 242 5.93 3.15 2.88
N ILE A 243 5.22 2.25 2.16
CA ILE A 243 4.50 2.59 0.93
C ILE A 243 3.33 3.56 1.21
N HIS A 244 2.59 3.34 2.30
CA HIS A 244 1.54 4.26 2.74
C HIS A 244 2.13 5.61 3.20
N ALA A 245 3.32 5.62 3.82
CA ALA A 245 4.04 6.85 4.17
C ALA A 245 4.50 7.65 2.93
N CYS A 246 4.96 6.98 1.86
CA CYS A 246 5.24 7.65 0.58
C CYS A 246 3.98 8.33 0.02
N LEU A 247 2.82 7.68 0.12
CA LEU A 247 1.54 8.25 -0.31
C LEU A 247 1.13 9.47 0.53
N PHE A 248 1.12 9.36 1.86
CA PHE A 248 0.75 10.50 2.73
C PHE A 248 1.76 11.65 2.67
N THR A 249 3.05 11.38 2.46
CA THR A 249 4.07 12.42 2.17
C THR A 249 3.75 13.13 0.86
N GLY A 250 3.44 12.37 -0.21
CA GLY A 250 3.09 12.91 -1.51
C GLY A 250 1.83 13.79 -1.48
N LEU A 251 0.81 13.40 -0.70
CA LEU A 251 -0.39 14.21 -0.49
C LEU A 251 -0.10 15.47 0.34
N ALA A 252 0.65 15.36 1.45
CA ALA A 252 0.94 16.48 2.35
C ALA A 252 1.82 17.55 1.69
N VAL A 253 2.94 17.14 1.07
CA VAL A 253 3.93 18.05 0.49
C VAL A 253 3.55 18.44 -0.93
N GLY A 254 2.96 17.52 -1.70
CA GLY A 254 2.60 17.76 -3.10
C GLY A 254 1.61 18.90 -3.24
N GLN A 255 0.52 18.90 -2.46
CA GLN A 255 -0.51 19.95 -2.52
C GLN A 255 0.07 21.37 -2.28
N LEU A 256 1.05 21.49 -1.37
CA LEU A 256 1.76 22.73 -1.09
C LEU A 256 2.67 23.14 -2.26
N LEU A 257 3.45 22.20 -2.81
CA LEU A 257 4.33 22.46 -3.95
C LEU A 257 3.56 22.78 -5.24
N GLY A 258 2.39 22.18 -5.45
CA GLY A 258 1.59 22.38 -6.66
C GLY A 258 1.14 23.83 -6.87
N GLY A 259 0.67 24.48 -5.79
CA GLY A 259 0.35 25.90 -5.82
C GLY A 259 1.59 26.79 -6.01
N GLU A 260 2.69 26.45 -5.33
CA GLU A 260 3.94 27.23 -5.41
C GLU A 260 4.60 27.16 -6.79
N ILE A 261 4.60 25.99 -7.45
CA ILE A 261 5.13 25.82 -8.81
C ILE A 261 4.32 26.66 -9.81
N VAL A 262 2.99 26.70 -9.70
CA VAL A 262 2.14 27.56 -10.53
C VAL A 262 2.44 29.04 -10.27
N ARG A 263 2.64 29.43 -9.00
CA ARG A 263 3.02 30.81 -8.62
C ARG A 263 4.38 31.24 -9.19
N LEU A 264 5.40 30.40 -9.05
CA LEU A 264 6.77 30.70 -9.50
C LEU A 264 6.92 30.69 -11.02
N THR A 265 6.16 29.85 -11.72
CA THR A 265 6.22 29.75 -13.20
C THR A 265 5.23 30.66 -13.92
N GLY A 266 4.30 31.31 -13.19
CA GLY A 266 3.24 32.14 -13.77
C GLY A 266 2.27 31.40 -14.70
N SER A 267 2.25 30.05 -14.68
CA SER A 267 1.49 29.24 -15.62
C SER A 267 0.85 28.03 -14.95
N LEU A 268 -0.46 27.85 -15.15
CA LEU A 268 -1.17 26.65 -14.68
C LEU A 268 -0.72 25.38 -15.44
N VAL A 269 -0.15 25.50 -16.64
CA VAL A 269 0.18 24.33 -17.48
C VAL A 269 1.49 23.66 -17.03
N SER A 270 2.38 24.39 -16.34
CA SER A 270 3.71 23.90 -15.94
C SER A 270 3.66 22.68 -15.02
N ILE A 271 2.77 22.69 -14.02
CA ILE A 271 2.65 21.61 -13.03
C ILE A 271 2.20 20.28 -13.66
N PHE A 272 1.38 20.31 -14.72
CA PHE A 272 1.01 19.11 -15.46
C PHE A 272 2.19 18.55 -16.26
N TYR A 273 3.06 19.39 -16.82
CA TYR A 273 4.32 18.92 -17.45
C TYR A 273 5.29 18.30 -16.43
N VAL A 274 5.41 18.89 -15.22
CA VAL A 274 6.19 18.30 -14.12
C VAL A 274 5.64 16.93 -13.72
N CYS A 275 4.30 16.81 -13.60
CA CYS A 275 3.63 15.55 -13.30
C CYS A 275 3.82 14.51 -14.41
N LEU A 276 3.68 14.90 -15.68
CA LEU A 276 3.93 14.04 -16.84
C LEU A 276 5.36 13.49 -16.83
N ALA A 277 6.36 14.33 -16.51
CA ALA A 277 7.75 13.91 -16.39
C ALA A 277 7.97 12.92 -15.24
N ALA A 278 7.41 13.20 -14.05
CA ALA A 278 7.50 12.32 -12.88
C ALA A 278 6.81 10.96 -13.10
N HIS A 279 5.63 10.94 -13.72
CA HIS A 279 4.92 9.71 -14.09
C HIS A 279 5.68 8.93 -15.18
N SER A 280 6.26 9.61 -16.16
CA SER A 280 7.12 8.98 -17.19
C SER A 280 8.36 8.35 -16.56
N PHE A 281 9.03 9.05 -15.64
CA PHE A 281 10.15 8.53 -14.87
C PHE A 281 9.76 7.29 -14.06
N PHE A 282 8.63 7.32 -13.34
CA PHE A 282 8.14 6.17 -12.59
C PHE A 282 7.90 4.95 -13.50
N ILE A 283 7.22 5.15 -14.63
CA ILE A 283 6.93 4.07 -15.60
C ILE A 283 8.23 3.47 -16.16
N VAL A 284 9.20 4.29 -16.57
CA VAL A 284 10.50 3.82 -17.09
C VAL A 284 11.31 3.11 -16.01
N PHE A 285 11.42 3.69 -14.81
CA PHE A 285 12.18 3.12 -13.70
C PHE A 285 11.59 1.77 -13.26
N VAL A 286 10.27 1.67 -13.10
CA VAL A 286 9.58 0.41 -12.83
C VAL A 286 9.74 -0.56 -14.00
N ALA A 287 9.50 -0.14 -15.25
CA ALA A 287 9.50 -1.05 -16.40
C ALA A 287 10.87 -1.70 -16.67
N PHE A 288 11.98 -1.01 -16.38
CA PHE A 288 13.32 -1.45 -16.74
C PHE A 288 14.25 -1.73 -15.54
N VAL A 289 14.35 -0.82 -14.57
CA VAL A 289 15.38 -0.83 -13.51
C VAL A 289 15.04 -1.82 -12.39
N ILE A 290 13.83 -1.76 -11.83
CA ILE A 290 13.45 -2.55 -10.65
C ILE A 290 13.53 -4.07 -10.95
N PRO A 291 14.15 -4.92 -10.12
CA PRO A 291 14.06 -6.38 -10.28
C PRO A 291 12.62 -6.91 -10.06
N ASP A 292 12.21 -7.97 -10.76
CA ASP A 292 10.86 -8.55 -10.64
C ASP A 292 10.76 -9.45 -9.39
N SER A 293 9.79 -9.21 -8.50
CA SER A 293 9.69 -9.94 -7.21
C SER A 293 9.35 -11.42 -7.35
N LEU A 294 8.68 -11.79 -8.44
CA LEU A 294 8.31 -13.17 -8.71
C LEU A 294 9.35 -13.81 -9.64
N SER A 295 10.05 -14.84 -9.16
CA SER A 295 11.11 -15.53 -9.92
C SER A 295 10.59 -16.13 -11.24
N LYS A 296 11.47 -16.36 -12.22
CA LYS A 296 11.05 -16.97 -13.50
C LYS A 296 10.57 -18.41 -13.34
N LYS A 297 11.11 -19.15 -12.35
CA LYS A 297 10.62 -20.47 -11.92
C LYS A 297 9.16 -20.38 -11.44
N LYS A 298 8.87 -19.51 -10.46
CA LYS A 298 7.51 -19.28 -9.93
C LYS A 298 6.54 -18.77 -11.00
N GLN A 299 6.98 -17.87 -11.89
CA GLN A 299 6.18 -17.40 -13.04
C GLN A 299 5.79 -18.51 -14.02
N LEU A 300 6.69 -19.47 -14.30
CA LEU A 300 6.40 -20.60 -15.19
C LEU A 300 5.44 -21.59 -14.54
N ALA A 301 5.67 -21.95 -13.26
CA ALA A 301 4.77 -22.83 -12.50
C ALA A 301 3.34 -22.26 -12.43
N ALA A 302 3.18 -20.98 -12.11
CA ALA A 302 1.87 -20.32 -12.04
C ALA A 302 1.14 -20.28 -13.40
N ARG A 303 1.87 -20.19 -14.52
CA ARG A 303 1.28 -20.29 -15.87
C ARG A 303 0.85 -21.72 -16.20
N GLU A 304 1.61 -22.72 -15.78
CA GLU A 304 1.22 -24.12 -15.99
C GLU A 304 0.00 -24.51 -15.15
N LYS A 305 -0.04 -24.12 -13.86
CA LYS A 305 -1.19 -24.28 -12.97
C LYS A 305 -2.47 -23.69 -13.62
N HIS A 306 -2.39 -22.45 -14.08
CA HIS A 306 -3.49 -21.79 -14.81
C HIS A 306 -3.88 -22.50 -16.12
N ARG A 307 -2.91 -22.99 -16.91
CA ARG A 307 -3.17 -23.74 -18.16
C ARG A 307 -3.88 -25.07 -17.90
N LYS A 308 -3.55 -25.76 -16.80
CA LYS A 308 -4.25 -26.97 -16.34
C LYS A 308 -5.68 -26.63 -15.91
N GLU A 309 -5.86 -25.64 -15.04
CA GLU A 309 -7.19 -25.14 -14.62
C GLU A 309 -8.08 -24.71 -15.81
N GLU A 310 -7.54 -24.00 -16.80
CA GLU A 310 -8.27 -23.62 -18.02
C GLU A 310 -8.66 -24.81 -18.89
N GLY A 311 -7.80 -25.83 -18.99
CA GLY A 311 -8.09 -27.08 -19.68
C GLY A 311 -9.26 -27.83 -19.05
N GLU A 312 -9.22 -28.01 -17.73
CA GLU A 312 -10.29 -28.66 -16.96
C GLU A 312 -11.62 -27.89 -17.03
N ARG A 313 -11.58 -26.56 -16.90
CA ARG A 313 -12.78 -25.72 -17.03
C ARG A 313 -13.37 -25.77 -18.43
N ARG A 314 -12.53 -25.79 -19.48
CA ARG A 314 -12.97 -25.97 -20.86
C ARG A 314 -13.58 -27.36 -21.09
N ALA A 315 -13.03 -28.41 -20.48
CA ALA A 315 -13.59 -29.77 -20.54
C ALA A 315 -14.95 -29.88 -19.82
N ARG A 316 -15.12 -29.18 -18.68
CA ARG A 316 -16.41 -29.10 -17.96
C ARG A 316 -17.46 -28.19 -18.61
N ARG A 317 -17.18 -27.53 -19.75
CA ARG A 317 -18.04 -26.49 -20.34
C ARG A 317 -19.18 -27.06 -21.19
N THR A 318 -20.12 -27.75 -20.54
CA THR A 318 -21.22 -28.50 -21.18
C THR A 318 -22.50 -27.69 -21.46
N SER A 319 -22.64 -26.45 -20.95
CA SER A 319 -23.88 -25.66 -21.09
C SER A 319 -23.63 -24.17 -21.31
N TRP A 320 -24.49 -23.54 -22.11
CA TRP A 320 -24.50 -22.09 -22.39
C TRP A 320 -24.56 -21.24 -21.12
N PHE A 321 -25.33 -21.66 -20.10
CA PHE A 321 -25.46 -20.95 -18.84
C PHE A 321 -24.12 -20.79 -18.08
N SER A 322 -23.24 -21.80 -18.14
CA SER A 322 -21.90 -21.70 -17.52
C SER A 322 -21.06 -20.59 -18.17
N SER A 323 -21.20 -20.38 -19.49
CA SER A 323 -20.51 -19.30 -20.21
C SER A 323 -21.04 -17.90 -19.88
N VAL A 324 -22.24 -17.77 -19.30
CA VAL A 324 -22.76 -16.49 -18.77
C VAL A 324 -22.23 -16.26 -17.36
N GLN A 325 -22.23 -17.29 -16.52
CA GLN A 325 -21.73 -17.21 -15.14
C GLN A 325 -20.22 -16.86 -15.08
N GLU A 326 -19.41 -17.33 -16.03
CA GLU A 326 -17.99 -16.97 -16.14
C GLU A 326 -17.73 -15.52 -16.61
N ARG A 327 -18.74 -14.83 -17.16
CA ARG A 327 -18.64 -13.40 -17.54
C ARG A 327 -18.95 -12.44 -16.39
N ASN A 328 -19.43 -12.93 -15.25
CA ASN A 328 -19.77 -12.09 -14.10
C ASN A 328 -18.56 -11.26 -13.62
N PRO A 329 -18.63 -9.90 -13.62
CA PRO A 329 -17.51 -9.07 -13.17
C PRO A 329 -17.15 -9.30 -11.70
N PHE A 330 -18.14 -9.62 -10.85
CA PHE A 330 -17.98 -9.91 -9.42
C PHE A 330 -17.42 -11.31 -9.13
N SER A 331 -17.13 -12.13 -10.16
CA SER A 331 -16.44 -13.42 -10.00
C SER A 331 -15.10 -13.31 -9.25
N SER A 332 -14.44 -12.15 -9.33
CA SER A 332 -13.23 -11.86 -8.55
C SER A 332 -13.46 -11.92 -7.03
N LEU A 333 -14.62 -11.46 -6.53
CA LEU A 333 -14.95 -11.46 -5.11
C LEU A 333 -15.09 -12.88 -4.52
N SER A 334 -15.35 -13.89 -5.34
CA SER A 334 -15.44 -15.29 -4.88
C SER A 334 -14.13 -15.84 -4.29
N VAL A 335 -13.00 -15.17 -4.54
CA VAL A 335 -11.71 -15.53 -3.93
C VAL A 335 -11.66 -15.20 -2.42
N LEU A 336 -12.50 -14.28 -1.94
CA LEU A 336 -12.62 -13.95 -0.51
C LEU A 336 -13.37 -15.05 0.28
N TRP A 337 -14.08 -15.94 -0.41
CA TRP A 337 -14.72 -17.12 0.16
C TRP A 337 -14.21 -18.39 -0.54
N PRO A 338 -12.94 -18.78 -0.33
CA PRO A 338 -12.34 -19.88 -1.06
C PRO A 338 -13.01 -21.21 -0.70
N ARG A 339 -13.38 -21.98 -1.74
CA ARG A 339 -14.06 -23.28 -1.66
C ARG A 339 -13.13 -24.36 -2.23
N GLY A 340 -12.45 -25.09 -1.35
CA GLY A 340 -11.53 -26.17 -1.73
C GLY A 340 -10.96 -26.90 -0.51
N ARG A 341 -10.05 -27.86 -0.74
CA ARG A 341 -9.20 -28.44 0.32
C ARG A 341 -8.24 -27.37 0.87
N GLY A 342 -7.65 -27.61 2.03
CA GLY A 342 -6.83 -26.61 2.75
C GLY A 342 -7.56 -25.34 3.23
N THR A 343 -8.90 -25.24 3.11
CA THR A 343 -9.67 -24.02 3.48
C THR A 343 -10.62 -24.23 4.66
N SER A 344 -10.35 -23.54 5.77
CA SER A 344 -11.20 -23.58 6.97
C SER A 344 -12.30 -22.50 6.98
N THR A 345 -13.35 -22.69 7.78
CA THR A 345 -14.38 -21.65 8.00
C THR A 345 -13.78 -20.41 8.68
N ARG A 346 -12.80 -20.60 9.59
CA ARG A 346 -12.05 -19.50 10.22
C ARG A 346 -11.31 -18.64 9.20
N LEU A 347 -10.61 -19.26 8.24
CA LEU A 347 -9.93 -18.55 7.15
C LEU A 347 -10.91 -17.67 6.35
N ARG A 348 -12.06 -18.23 5.96
CA ARG A 348 -13.10 -17.50 5.20
C ARG A 348 -13.65 -16.30 5.97
N LEU A 349 -13.92 -16.47 7.27
CA LEU A 349 -14.36 -15.39 8.16
C LEU A 349 -13.27 -14.33 8.34
N ASN A 350 -12.01 -14.71 8.54
CA ASN A 350 -10.87 -13.78 8.62
C ASN A 350 -10.76 -12.93 7.35
N LEU A 351 -10.79 -13.55 6.15
CA LEU A 351 -10.68 -12.84 4.87
C LEU A 351 -11.83 -11.84 4.66
N VAL A 352 -13.07 -12.21 4.98
CA VAL A 352 -14.23 -11.29 4.88
C VAL A 352 -14.14 -10.16 5.91
N ALA A 353 -13.74 -10.46 7.16
CA ALA A 353 -13.59 -9.45 8.21
C ALA A 353 -12.48 -8.45 7.86
N LEU A 354 -11.33 -8.92 7.37
CA LEU A 354 -10.21 -8.07 6.94
C LEU A 354 -10.56 -7.20 5.73
N ALA A 355 -11.21 -7.78 4.71
CA ALA A 355 -11.70 -7.02 3.56
C ALA A 355 -12.73 -5.95 3.97
N THR A 356 -13.58 -6.24 4.95
CA THR A 356 -14.54 -5.28 5.51
C THR A 356 -13.84 -4.16 6.28
N CYS A 357 -12.85 -4.48 7.13
CA CYS A 357 -12.06 -3.48 7.86
C CYS A 357 -11.28 -2.58 6.90
N ASP A 358 -10.60 -3.14 5.89
CA ASP A 358 -9.86 -2.36 4.90
C ASP A 358 -10.78 -1.47 4.04
N MET A 359 -11.92 -2.00 3.60
CA MET A 359 -12.91 -1.25 2.84
C MET A 359 -13.43 -0.04 3.63
N ILE A 360 -13.61 -0.17 4.96
CA ILE A 360 -14.02 0.95 5.82
C ILE A 360 -12.87 1.94 6.02
N ILE A 361 -11.66 1.48 6.35
CA ILE A 361 -10.48 2.35 6.58
C ILE A 361 -10.15 3.15 5.31
N MET A 362 -9.89 2.49 4.18
CA MET A 362 -9.52 3.15 2.93
C MET A 362 -10.70 3.85 2.26
N GLY A 363 -11.91 3.29 2.35
CA GLY A 363 -13.12 3.89 1.81
C GLY A 363 -13.45 5.22 2.48
N THR A 364 -13.40 5.29 3.82
CA THR A 364 -13.56 6.55 4.54
C THR A 364 -12.44 7.54 4.24
N ALA A 365 -11.18 7.09 4.18
CA ALA A 365 -10.05 7.96 3.87
C ALA A 365 -10.19 8.68 2.51
N MET A 366 -10.75 8.00 1.49
CA MET A 366 -11.05 8.62 0.19
C MET A 366 -12.32 9.47 0.20
N ALA A 367 -13.38 9.04 0.89
CA ALA A 367 -14.71 9.60 0.70
C ALA A 367 -15.13 10.64 1.73
N ALA A 368 -14.73 10.49 3.00
CA ALA A 368 -15.04 11.46 4.06
C ALA A 368 -14.08 12.66 4.08
N GLY A 369 -12.89 12.54 3.49
CA GLY A 369 -11.90 13.62 3.44
C GLY A 369 -12.46 14.93 2.86
N GLN A 370 -13.29 14.84 1.81
CA GLN A 370 -13.99 15.99 1.24
C GLN A 370 -14.99 16.62 2.24
N VAL A 371 -15.77 15.80 2.95
CA VAL A 371 -16.78 16.31 3.90
C VAL A 371 -16.14 16.91 5.15
N ILE A 372 -15.01 16.37 5.62
CA ILE A 372 -14.23 16.94 6.74
C ILE A 372 -13.78 18.38 6.40
N ILE A 373 -13.35 18.61 5.15
CA ILE A 373 -12.98 19.94 4.63
C ILE A 373 -14.20 20.86 4.59
N LEU A 374 -15.30 20.44 3.93
CA LEU A 374 -16.52 21.24 3.82
C LEU A 374 -17.12 21.60 5.19
N TYR A 375 -17.07 20.69 6.16
CA TYR A 375 -17.47 20.95 7.53
C TYR A 375 -16.61 22.05 8.18
N ALA A 376 -15.28 22.01 8.01
CA ALA A 376 -14.39 22.98 8.63
C ALA A 376 -14.53 24.39 8.02
N GLU A 377 -14.73 24.46 6.70
CA GLU A 377 -15.03 25.71 5.99
C GLU A 377 -16.39 26.30 6.45
N TYR A 378 -17.44 25.47 6.59
CA TYR A 378 -18.77 25.90 7.05
C TYR A 378 -18.83 26.28 8.53
N VAL A 379 -18.21 25.51 9.43
CA VAL A 379 -18.38 25.66 10.89
C VAL A 379 -17.32 26.57 11.52
N PHE A 380 -16.11 26.63 10.96
CA PHE A 380 -15.01 27.46 11.50
C PHE A 380 -14.62 28.64 10.60
N GLY A 381 -15.26 28.80 9.44
CA GLY A 381 -14.92 29.86 8.48
C GLY A 381 -13.50 29.73 7.92
N TRP A 382 -12.92 28.53 7.92
CA TRP A 382 -11.58 28.29 7.38
C TRP A 382 -11.51 28.64 5.90
N GLN A 383 -10.38 29.21 5.49
CA GLN A 383 -10.08 29.48 4.09
C GLN A 383 -9.10 28.41 3.58
N THR A 384 -8.83 28.42 2.28
CA THR A 384 -7.93 27.45 1.62
C THR A 384 -6.56 27.28 2.33
N PRO A 385 -5.90 28.33 2.88
CA PRO A 385 -4.66 28.16 3.63
C PRO A 385 -4.82 27.34 4.92
N GLU A 386 -5.85 27.60 5.71
CA GLU A 386 -6.12 26.92 6.99
C GLU A 386 -6.49 25.45 6.73
N THR A 387 -7.40 25.21 5.78
CA THR A 387 -7.75 23.86 5.30
C THR A 387 -6.51 23.09 4.81
N SER A 388 -5.63 23.73 4.04
CA SER A 388 -4.41 23.09 3.53
C SER A 388 -3.43 22.75 4.66
N ARG A 389 -3.23 23.65 5.64
CA ARG A 389 -2.40 23.38 6.83
C ARG A 389 -2.95 22.20 7.64
N PHE A 390 -4.27 22.10 7.80
CA PHE A 390 -4.93 20.98 8.48
C PHE A 390 -4.70 19.64 7.76
N VAL A 391 -4.94 19.57 6.45
CA VAL A 391 -4.75 18.35 5.66
C VAL A 391 -3.27 17.93 5.66
N ALA A 392 -2.34 18.89 5.53
CA ALA A 392 -0.91 18.65 5.61
C ALA A 392 -0.49 18.13 7.00
N ALA A 393 -0.96 18.74 8.09
CA ALA A 393 -0.63 18.34 9.46
C ALA A 393 -1.12 16.91 9.79
N ALA A 394 -2.37 16.58 9.45
CA ALA A 394 -2.92 15.24 9.65
C ALA A 394 -2.16 14.17 8.82
N SER A 395 -1.78 14.52 7.58
CA SER A 395 -1.05 13.62 6.68
C SER A 395 0.43 13.46 7.11
N PHE A 396 1.09 14.52 7.56
CA PHE A 396 2.44 14.48 8.12
C PHE A 396 2.50 13.65 9.40
N PHE A 397 1.50 13.77 10.28
CA PHE A 397 1.42 12.92 11.48
C PHE A 397 1.19 11.45 11.13
N ARG A 398 0.42 11.11 10.08
CA ARG A 398 0.35 9.73 9.53
C ARG A 398 1.72 9.22 9.09
N VAL A 399 2.57 10.06 8.50
CA VAL A 399 3.95 9.69 8.12
C VAL A 399 4.80 9.40 9.35
N ILE A 400 4.73 10.22 10.41
CA ILE A 400 5.42 9.97 11.70
C ILE A 400 4.97 8.64 12.32
N VAL A 401 3.66 8.37 12.33
CA VAL A 401 3.11 7.11 12.84
C VAL A 401 3.63 5.90 12.04
N LEU A 402 3.64 5.99 10.71
CA LEU A 402 4.04 4.88 9.82
C LEU A 402 5.55 4.65 9.72
N MET A 403 6.38 5.70 9.81
CA MET A 403 7.84 5.60 9.68
C MET A 403 8.59 5.60 11.01
N GLY A 404 8.00 6.16 12.08
CA GLY A 404 8.60 6.17 13.42
C GLY A 404 7.97 5.12 14.34
N ILE A 405 6.67 5.22 14.59
CA ILE A 405 5.99 4.37 15.58
C ILE A 405 5.87 2.92 15.11
N PHE A 406 5.51 2.67 13.85
CA PHE A 406 5.30 1.30 13.37
C PHE A 406 6.57 0.43 13.38
N PRO A 407 7.75 0.89 12.89
CA PRO A 407 8.99 0.13 13.02
C PRO A 407 9.39 -0.09 14.48
N LEU A 408 9.15 0.88 15.37
CA LEU A 408 9.47 0.79 16.79
C LEU A 408 8.64 -0.29 17.51
N ILE A 409 7.32 -0.33 17.25
CA ILE A 409 6.45 -1.41 17.73
C ILE A 409 6.94 -2.76 17.21
N ASN A 410 7.22 -2.87 15.91
CA ASN A 410 7.68 -4.14 15.33
C ASN A 410 9.06 -4.57 15.88
N TYR A 411 9.93 -3.61 16.16
CA TYR A 411 11.23 -3.86 16.80
C TYR A 411 11.07 -4.44 18.21
N PHE A 412 10.30 -3.80 19.08
CA PHE A 412 10.13 -4.25 20.45
C PHE A 412 9.34 -5.55 20.60
N PHE A 413 8.30 -5.76 19.79
CA PHE A 413 7.39 -6.91 19.95
C PHE A 413 7.72 -8.13 19.05
N ARG A 414 8.42 -7.95 17.92
CA ARG A 414 8.88 -9.08 17.08
C ARG A 414 10.39 -9.24 17.03
N ILE A 415 11.12 -8.20 16.63
CA ILE A 415 12.56 -8.33 16.29
C ILE A 415 13.42 -8.60 17.53
N ARG A 416 13.29 -7.78 18.60
CA ARG A 416 14.07 -7.93 19.83
C ARG A 416 13.79 -9.26 20.55
N PRO A 417 12.53 -9.75 20.69
CA PRO A 417 12.26 -11.07 21.24
C PRO A 417 12.78 -12.23 20.38
N ALA A 418 12.69 -12.13 19.05
CA ALA A 418 13.24 -13.15 18.15
C ALA A 418 14.77 -13.21 18.20
N ALA A 419 15.44 -12.05 18.24
CA ALA A 419 16.89 -11.96 18.40
C ALA A 419 17.36 -12.51 19.76
N LYS A 420 16.61 -12.23 20.84
CA LYS A 420 16.85 -12.82 22.16
C LYS A 420 16.75 -14.35 22.09
N ARG A 421 15.64 -14.90 21.57
CA ARG A 421 15.46 -16.36 21.43
C ARG A 421 16.57 -17.01 20.59
N ARG A 422 16.98 -16.40 19.47
CA ARG A 422 18.11 -16.90 18.65
C ARG A 422 19.42 -16.98 19.45
N ARG A 423 19.70 -16.01 20.33
CA ARG A 423 20.90 -16.02 21.20
C ARG A 423 20.82 -17.11 22.28
N GLU A 424 19.61 -17.45 22.73
CA GLU A 424 19.38 -18.43 23.80
C GLU A 424 19.31 -19.88 23.28
N SER A 425 18.76 -20.12 22.09
CA SER A 425 18.63 -21.47 21.51
C SER A 425 19.68 -21.82 20.44
N GLY A 426 20.45 -20.85 19.94
CA GLY A 426 21.33 -20.99 18.76
C GLY A 426 20.59 -21.13 17.42
N ILE A 427 19.34 -21.60 17.43
CA ILE A 427 18.52 -21.86 16.25
C ILE A 427 17.92 -20.56 15.70
N THR A 428 18.03 -20.35 14.38
CA THR A 428 17.27 -19.32 13.66
C THR A 428 15.84 -19.81 13.40
N PRO A 429 14.80 -19.24 14.03
CA PRO A 429 13.41 -19.59 13.71
C PRO A 429 13.07 -19.15 12.29
N VAL A 430 12.40 -20.03 11.53
CA VAL A 430 11.98 -19.74 10.14
C VAL A 430 10.66 -18.95 10.14
N ASP A 431 10.67 -17.81 9.46
CA ASP A 431 9.59 -16.82 9.40
C ASP A 431 8.51 -17.26 8.36
N LYS A 432 7.87 -18.42 8.60
CA LYS A 432 6.81 -18.99 7.74
C LYS A 432 5.52 -18.14 7.74
N ASN A 433 4.71 -18.21 6.68
CA ASN A 433 3.37 -17.60 6.69
C ASN A 433 2.44 -18.42 7.60
N SER A 434 1.92 -17.84 8.68
CA SER A 434 1.00 -18.49 9.62
C SER A 434 -0.35 -17.77 9.78
N GLY A 435 -0.66 -16.77 8.96
CA GLY A 435 -1.84 -15.90 9.14
C GLY A 435 -1.56 -14.68 10.02
N ALA A 436 -2.60 -14.13 10.65
CA ALA A 436 -2.43 -13.06 11.64
C ALA A 436 -1.73 -13.58 12.90
N ASP A 437 -0.75 -12.84 13.42
CA ASP A 437 -0.34 -13.03 14.81
C ASP A 437 -1.14 -12.10 15.77
N HIS A 438 -0.99 -12.32 17.08
CA HIS A 438 -1.68 -11.49 18.08
C HIS A 438 -1.31 -9.99 17.99
N LEU A 439 -0.08 -9.66 17.58
CA LEU A 439 0.36 -8.27 17.48
C LEU A 439 -0.33 -7.56 16.32
N ASP A 440 -0.49 -8.21 15.16
CA ASP A 440 -1.27 -7.67 14.05
C ASP A 440 -2.71 -7.33 14.49
N ILE A 441 -3.36 -8.27 15.18
CA ILE A 441 -4.76 -8.12 15.62
C ILE A 441 -4.89 -6.98 16.63
N TRP A 442 -3.95 -6.84 17.57
CA TRP A 442 -3.93 -5.73 18.52
C TRP A 442 -3.66 -4.38 17.84
N ILE A 443 -2.71 -4.30 16.90
CA ILE A 443 -2.43 -3.05 16.16
C ILE A 443 -3.66 -2.63 15.34
N LEU A 444 -4.34 -3.57 14.66
CA LEU A 444 -5.57 -3.28 13.92
C LEU A 444 -6.69 -2.77 14.84
N ARG A 445 -6.90 -3.41 16.01
CA ARG A 445 -7.90 -3.00 17.00
C ARG A 445 -7.61 -1.62 17.61
N ILE A 446 -6.35 -1.34 17.94
CA ILE A 446 -5.93 -0.04 18.49
C ILE A 446 -6.09 1.07 17.45
N ALA A 447 -5.75 0.81 16.19
CA ALA A 447 -5.96 1.77 15.09
C ALA A 447 -7.45 2.08 14.90
N LEU A 448 -8.31 1.06 14.81
CA LEU A 448 -9.76 1.21 14.68
C LEU A 448 -10.37 1.95 15.88
N LEU A 449 -9.93 1.64 17.12
CA LEU A 449 -10.36 2.36 18.32
C LEU A 449 -9.94 3.83 18.30
N SER A 450 -8.73 4.13 17.81
CA SER A 450 -8.24 5.50 17.66
C SER A 450 -9.05 6.28 16.63
N ASP A 451 -9.43 5.67 15.51
CA ASP A 451 -10.35 6.29 14.54
C ASP A 451 -11.74 6.57 15.16
N ILE A 452 -12.31 5.62 15.93
CA ILE A 452 -13.58 5.86 16.67
C ILE A 452 -13.45 7.06 17.61
N LEU A 453 -12.39 7.12 18.42
CA LEU A 453 -12.14 8.23 19.35
C LEU A 453 -11.94 9.56 18.60
N GLY A 454 -11.31 9.54 17.42
CA GLY A 454 -11.18 10.71 16.55
C GLY A 454 -12.51 11.19 15.98
N TYR A 455 -13.39 10.30 15.50
CA TYR A 455 -14.72 10.67 15.01
C TYR A 455 -15.68 11.11 16.12
N ILE A 456 -15.57 10.55 17.33
CA ILE A 456 -16.24 11.08 18.53
C ILE A 456 -15.68 12.48 18.86
N GLY A 457 -14.37 12.69 18.80
CA GLY A 457 -13.73 14.00 18.98
C GLY A 457 -14.25 15.05 18.00
N TYR A 458 -14.29 14.75 16.70
CA TYR A 458 -14.87 15.62 15.67
C TYR A 458 -16.35 15.97 15.94
N THR A 459 -17.13 15.03 16.51
CA THR A 459 -18.55 15.25 16.86
C THR A 459 -18.73 16.30 17.96
N PHE A 460 -17.79 16.38 18.92
CA PHE A 460 -17.83 17.34 20.03
C PHE A 460 -16.95 18.59 19.81
N ALA A 461 -16.07 18.60 18.82
CA ALA A 461 -15.17 19.73 18.53
C ALA A 461 -15.93 20.99 18.06
N ARG A 462 -16.11 21.94 18.98
CA ARG A 462 -16.69 23.28 18.71
C ARG A 462 -15.64 24.38 18.48
N ALA A 463 -14.36 24.02 18.39
CA ALA A 463 -13.26 24.94 18.11
C ALA A 463 -12.18 24.28 17.23
N PRO A 464 -11.36 25.07 16.50
CA PRO A 464 -10.31 24.55 15.63
C PRO A 464 -9.31 23.58 16.30
N VAL A 465 -8.86 23.88 17.52
CA VAL A 465 -7.83 23.07 18.21
C VAL A 465 -8.28 21.63 18.51
N PRO A 466 -9.43 21.36 19.17
CA PRO A 466 -9.91 19.99 19.35
C PRO A 466 -10.27 19.29 18.03
N PHE A 467 -10.65 20.04 16.98
CA PHE A 467 -10.87 19.48 15.64
C PHE A 467 -9.56 18.98 15.00
N VAL A 468 -8.48 19.77 15.08
CA VAL A 468 -7.13 19.35 14.67
C VAL A 468 -6.65 18.15 15.51
N ALA A 469 -6.82 18.17 16.84
CA ALA A 469 -6.44 17.05 17.70
C ALA A 469 -7.20 15.76 17.37
N SER A 470 -8.47 15.86 16.99
CA SER A 470 -9.28 14.73 16.51
C SER A 470 -8.72 14.15 15.19
N ALA A 471 -8.26 15.01 14.29
CA ALA A 471 -7.58 14.57 13.06
C ALA A 471 -6.27 13.82 13.36
N LEU A 472 -5.46 14.32 14.30
CA LEU A 472 -4.24 13.65 14.76
C LEU A 472 -4.53 12.29 15.41
N MET A 473 -5.67 12.12 16.09
CA MET A 473 -6.11 10.81 16.57
C MET A 473 -6.40 9.86 15.37
N THR A 474 -7.20 10.30 14.38
CA THR A 474 -7.44 9.51 13.14
C THR A 474 -6.20 9.30 12.25
N ALA A 475 -5.01 9.74 12.66
CA ALA A 475 -3.76 9.37 12.00
C ALA A 475 -3.31 7.94 12.36
N PHE A 476 -3.63 7.45 13.56
CA PHE A 476 -3.28 6.09 13.97
C PHE A 476 -4.01 5.00 13.17
N GLY A 477 -5.16 5.32 12.55
CA GLY A 477 -5.80 4.52 11.50
C GLY A 477 -4.87 4.11 10.35
N GLY A 478 -3.79 4.88 10.12
CA GLY A 478 -2.72 4.51 9.20
C GLY A 478 -2.09 3.15 9.52
N LEU A 479 -1.86 2.84 10.80
CA LEU A 479 -1.38 1.53 11.25
C LEU A 479 -2.37 0.41 10.87
N GLY A 480 -3.67 0.66 11.07
CA GLY A 480 -4.75 -0.27 10.71
C GLY A 480 -4.77 -0.58 9.21
N SER A 481 -4.58 0.43 8.36
CA SER A 481 -4.55 0.26 6.90
C SER A 481 -3.42 -0.66 6.43
N ALA A 482 -2.20 -0.43 6.89
CA ALA A 482 -1.03 -1.22 6.50
C ALA A 482 -1.00 -2.61 7.17
N THR A 483 -1.55 -2.71 8.39
CA THR A 483 -1.72 -3.98 9.10
C THR A 483 -2.76 -4.85 8.41
N SER A 484 -3.96 -4.34 8.09
CA SER A 484 -5.03 -5.13 7.44
C SER A 484 -4.54 -5.74 6.12
N GLN A 485 -3.92 -4.93 5.25
CA GLN A 485 -3.36 -5.40 3.98
C GLN A 485 -2.24 -6.42 4.17
N SER A 486 -1.30 -6.18 5.09
CA SER A 486 -0.28 -7.18 5.44
C SER A 486 -0.91 -8.49 5.92
N VAL A 487 -1.88 -8.42 6.82
CA VAL A 487 -2.53 -9.59 7.41
C VAL A 487 -3.28 -10.40 6.37
N VAL A 488 -3.99 -9.78 5.42
CA VAL A 488 -4.57 -10.48 4.26
C VAL A 488 -3.50 -11.34 3.59
N THR A 489 -2.36 -10.75 3.21
CA THR A 489 -1.29 -11.51 2.53
C THR A 489 -0.61 -12.58 3.40
N LYS A 490 -0.77 -12.57 4.74
CA LYS A 490 -0.25 -13.63 5.62
C LYS A 490 -1.15 -14.88 5.65
N HIS A 491 -2.43 -14.75 5.30
CA HIS A 491 -3.41 -15.84 5.28
C HIS A 491 -3.43 -16.62 3.96
N ILE A 492 -2.62 -16.23 2.97
CA ILE A 492 -2.81 -16.59 1.55
C ILE A 492 -1.45 -16.99 0.96
N PRO A 493 -1.36 -18.09 0.19
CA PRO A 493 -0.12 -18.48 -0.48
C PRO A 493 0.31 -17.46 -1.54
N HIS A 494 1.62 -17.39 -1.78
CA HIS A 494 2.26 -16.36 -2.60
C HIS A 494 1.75 -16.28 -4.06
N ASP A 495 1.15 -17.36 -4.60
CA ASP A 495 0.59 -17.42 -5.95
C ASP A 495 -0.80 -16.77 -6.10
N LYS A 496 -1.47 -16.45 -4.98
CA LYS A 496 -2.85 -15.90 -4.97
C LYS A 496 -2.94 -14.48 -4.39
N VAL A 497 -1.81 -13.91 -3.94
CA VAL A 497 -1.78 -12.59 -3.30
C VAL A 497 -2.36 -11.50 -4.20
N GLY A 498 -1.92 -11.42 -5.47
CA GLY A 498 -2.41 -10.41 -6.42
C GLY A 498 -3.89 -10.57 -6.75
N ARG A 499 -4.38 -11.81 -6.82
CA ARG A 499 -5.81 -12.15 -7.02
C ARG A 499 -6.69 -11.70 -5.84
N VAL A 500 -6.26 -11.90 -4.59
CA VAL A 500 -7.06 -11.52 -3.41
C VAL A 500 -6.98 -10.03 -3.11
N LEU A 501 -5.79 -9.42 -3.16
CA LEU A 501 -5.67 -7.97 -3.10
C LEU A 501 -6.45 -7.31 -4.26
N GLY A 502 -6.45 -7.94 -5.43
CA GLY A 502 -7.31 -7.59 -6.56
C GLY A 502 -8.80 -7.54 -6.22
N ALA A 503 -9.31 -8.56 -5.53
CA ALA A 503 -10.71 -8.60 -5.09
C ALA A 503 -11.04 -7.52 -4.04
N ILE A 504 -10.12 -7.22 -3.11
CA ILE A 504 -10.29 -6.11 -2.16
C ILE A 504 -10.28 -4.76 -2.90
N GLY A 505 -9.39 -4.59 -3.87
CA GLY A 505 -9.35 -3.40 -4.73
C GLY A 505 -10.63 -3.20 -5.55
N MET A 506 -11.35 -4.26 -5.93
CA MET A 506 -12.68 -4.14 -6.52
C MET A 506 -13.64 -3.39 -5.58
N LEU A 507 -13.64 -3.74 -4.30
CA LEU A 507 -14.47 -3.10 -3.27
C LEU A 507 -14.03 -1.65 -3.06
N GLN A 508 -12.71 -1.40 -2.94
CA GLN A 508 -12.15 -0.05 -2.83
C GLN A 508 -12.55 0.85 -4.02
N ALA A 509 -12.48 0.34 -5.25
CA ALA A 509 -12.85 1.09 -6.45
C ALA A 509 -14.34 1.42 -6.53
N LEU A 510 -15.21 0.51 -6.07
CA LEU A 510 -16.65 0.77 -5.95
C LEU A 510 -16.96 1.80 -4.84
N VAL A 511 -16.29 1.71 -3.70
CA VAL A 511 -16.45 2.69 -2.60
C VAL A 511 -15.88 4.07 -2.97
N ARG A 512 -14.84 4.16 -3.82
CA ARG A 512 -14.36 5.43 -4.39
C ARG A 512 -15.44 6.15 -5.23
N VAL A 513 -16.43 5.43 -5.78
CA VAL A 513 -17.58 6.00 -6.49
C VAL A 513 -18.75 6.26 -5.55
N LEU A 514 -19.16 5.26 -4.78
CA LEU A 514 -20.38 5.32 -3.96
C LEU A 514 -20.20 6.12 -2.67
N GLY A 515 -19.02 6.07 -2.05
CA GLY A 515 -18.71 6.71 -0.79
C GLY A 515 -18.90 8.24 -0.83
N PRO A 516 -18.30 8.97 -1.79
CA PRO A 516 -18.48 10.42 -1.89
C PRO A 516 -19.94 10.81 -2.13
N VAL A 517 -20.71 10.03 -2.89
CA VAL A 517 -22.14 10.28 -3.09
C VAL A 517 -22.91 10.12 -1.77
N THR A 518 -22.68 9.02 -1.04
CA THR A 518 -23.33 8.76 0.25
C THR A 518 -22.97 9.80 1.31
N PHE A 519 -21.69 10.14 1.49
CA PHE A 519 -21.26 11.06 2.54
C PHE A 519 -21.54 12.53 2.22
N ASN A 520 -21.35 12.99 0.97
CA ASN A 520 -21.77 14.34 0.58
C ASN A 520 -23.30 14.48 0.63
N GLY A 521 -24.05 13.43 0.25
CA GLY A 521 -25.51 13.41 0.34
C GLY A 521 -26.02 13.46 1.79
N LEU A 522 -25.43 12.65 2.69
CA LEU A 522 -25.72 12.70 4.13
C LEU A 522 -25.42 14.09 4.71
N TYR A 523 -24.28 14.68 4.37
CA TYR A 523 -23.90 16.02 4.83
C TYR A 523 -24.86 17.09 4.28
N ALA A 524 -25.17 17.09 2.99
CA ALA A 524 -26.13 18.04 2.40
C ALA A 524 -27.54 17.93 3.02
N ALA A 525 -27.98 16.73 3.42
CA ALA A 525 -29.24 16.51 4.12
C ALA A 525 -29.24 16.93 5.61
N THR A 526 -28.07 17.13 6.23
CA THR A 526 -27.93 17.36 7.68
C THR A 526 -27.25 18.68 8.06
N VAL A 527 -26.55 19.35 7.13
CA VAL A 527 -25.73 20.54 7.40
C VAL A 527 -26.49 21.71 8.03
N GLY A 528 -27.78 21.87 7.69
CA GLY A 528 -28.64 22.92 8.25
C GLY A 528 -29.25 22.63 9.62
N SER A 529 -29.14 21.39 10.14
CA SER A 529 -29.80 20.97 11.39
C SER A 529 -28.84 20.32 12.39
N TYR A 530 -27.98 19.40 11.92
CA TYR A 530 -26.95 18.73 12.70
C TYR A 530 -25.75 18.38 11.82
N PRO A 531 -24.87 19.35 11.47
CA PRO A 531 -23.74 19.14 10.57
C PRO A 531 -22.72 18.11 11.09
N GLN A 532 -22.73 17.77 12.39
CA GLN A 532 -21.91 16.71 12.97
C GLN A 532 -22.42 15.28 12.70
N ALA A 533 -23.59 15.11 12.09
CA ALA A 533 -24.17 13.79 11.78
C ALA A 533 -23.22 12.88 10.99
N ILE A 534 -22.40 13.45 10.10
CA ILE A 534 -21.35 12.73 9.37
C ILE A 534 -20.37 12.03 10.33
N PHE A 535 -19.91 12.70 11.39
CA PHE A 535 -18.93 12.15 12.32
C PHE A 535 -19.52 11.05 13.20
N VAL A 536 -20.80 11.16 13.57
CA VAL A 536 -21.54 10.08 14.24
C VAL A 536 -21.66 8.85 13.33
N ALA A 537 -21.98 9.04 12.05
CA ALA A 537 -22.05 7.94 11.08
C ALA A 537 -20.68 7.26 10.87
N LEU A 538 -19.59 8.04 10.82
CA LEU A 538 -18.22 7.52 10.71
C LEU A 538 -17.79 6.77 11.98
N ALA A 539 -18.07 7.30 13.17
CA ALA A 539 -17.83 6.59 14.43
C ALA A 539 -18.59 5.25 14.48
N GLY A 540 -19.83 5.21 13.96
CA GLY A 540 -20.61 3.99 13.80
C GLY A 540 -19.98 2.97 12.84
N LEU A 541 -19.50 3.42 11.66
CA LEU A 541 -18.81 2.55 10.69
C LEU A 541 -17.50 1.97 11.24
N PHE A 542 -16.68 2.76 11.94
CA PHE A 542 -15.46 2.25 12.57
C PHE A 542 -15.75 1.37 13.79
N SER A 543 -16.86 1.61 14.52
CA SER A 543 -17.34 0.69 15.55
C SER A 543 -17.75 -0.67 14.96
N PHE A 544 -18.41 -0.67 13.79
CA PHE A 544 -18.72 -1.91 13.06
C PHE A 544 -17.46 -2.62 12.55
N ALA A 545 -16.46 -1.89 12.04
CA ALA A 545 -15.16 -2.46 11.68
C ALA A 545 -14.44 -3.08 12.91
N LEU A 546 -14.47 -2.40 14.06
CA LEU A 546 -13.90 -2.91 15.30
C LEU A 546 -14.60 -4.20 15.75
N LEU A 547 -15.94 -4.27 15.67
CA LEU A 547 -16.70 -5.50 15.90
C LEU A 547 -16.31 -6.63 14.94
N CYS A 548 -16.18 -6.35 13.64
CA CYS A 548 -15.68 -7.33 12.67
C CYS A 548 -14.27 -7.83 13.02
N SER A 549 -13.40 -6.98 13.57
CA SER A 549 -12.04 -7.36 13.96
C SER A 549 -11.98 -8.34 15.15
N PHE A 550 -13.08 -8.54 15.90
CA PHE A 550 -13.18 -9.60 16.91
C PHE A 550 -13.44 -10.99 16.33
N ILE A 551 -13.92 -11.07 15.08
CA ILE A 551 -14.09 -12.34 14.34
C ILE A 551 -12.73 -12.90 13.87
N ILE A 552 -11.72 -12.04 13.71
CA ILE A 552 -10.39 -12.42 13.22
C ILE A 552 -9.70 -13.33 14.24
N THR A 553 -9.51 -14.60 13.84
CA THR A 553 -8.80 -15.62 14.62
C THR A 553 -7.30 -15.60 14.28
N PRO A 554 -6.39 -15.62 15.27
CA PRO A 554 -4.95 -15.69 15.03
C PRO A 554 -4.53 -17.07 14.49
N PHE A 555 -3.36 -17.12 13.86
CA PHE A 555 -2.66 -18.32 13.41
C PHE A 555 -3.47 -19.22 12.46
N VAL A 556 -4.14 -18.62 11.47
CA VAL A 556 -4.87 -19.34 10.42
C VAL A 556 -4.25 -19.04 9.05
N HIS A 557 -3.71 -20.07 8.40
CA HIS A 557 -3.16 -20.02 7.04
C HIS A 557 -4.12 -20.70 6.02
N TRP A 558 -3.86 -20.51 4.73
CA TRP A 558 -4.46 -21.29 3.64
C TRP A 558 -3.40 -22.23 3.07
N HIS A 559 -3.37 -23.45 3.59
CA HIS A 559 -2.50 -24.52 3.11
C HIS A 559 -2.86 -24.95 1.68
N GLU A 560 -1.86 -25.25 0.86
CA GLU A 560 -2.04 -25.96 -0.41
C GLU A 560 -1.67 -27.43 -0.25
N ASP A 561 -2.27 -28.32 -1.06
CA ASP A 561 -2.16 -29.78 -0.90
C ASP A 561 -0.69 -30.31 -0.95
N HIS A 562 0.26 -29.55 -1.51
CA HIS A 562 1.69 -29.90 -1.51
C HIS A 562 2.40 -29.66 -0.15
N GLU A 563 1.94 -28.73 0.68
CA GLU A 563 2.48 -28.57 2.05
C GLU A 563 2.12 -29.82 2.89
N GLU A 564 0.95 -30.41 2.64
CA GLU A 564 0.56 -31.68 3.23
C GLU A 564 1.34 -32.89 2.67
N GLU A 565 2.03 -32.80 1.52
CA GLU A 565 2.90 -33.87 1.03
C GLU A 565 4.27 -33.80 1.71
N GLU A 566 4.87 -32.61 1.85
CA GLU A 566 6.13 -32.41 2.58
C GLU A 566 5.98 -32.68 4.10
N GLU A 567 4.85 -32.33 4.74
CA GLU A 567 4.60 -32.66 6.15
C GLU A 567 4.20 -34.12 6.40
N ARG A 568 3.97 -34.92 5.33
CA ARG A 568 3.64 -36.36 5.43
C ARG A 568 4.80 -37.29 5.12
N GLU A 569 5.93 -36.82 4.59
CA GLU A 569 7.15 -37.64 4.59
C GLU A 569 7.60 -37.83 6.06
N PRO A 570 7.59 -39.06 6.60
CA PRO A 570 8.06 -39.29 7.96
C PRO A 570 9.57 -39.08 8.04
N LEU A 571 10.09 -38.94 9.27
CA LEU A 571 11.54 -38.90 9.56
C LEU A 571 12.28 -40.23 9.28
N ASN A 572 11.75 -41.09 8.39
CA ASN A 572 12.44 -42.24 7.80
C ASN A 572 13.41 -41.79 6.68
N GLY A 573 14.28 -40.82 7.00
CA GLY A 573 15.53 -40.67 6.28
C GLY A 573 16.30 -41.98 6.40
N SER A 574 16.56 -42.63 5.28
CA SER A 574 17.10 -43.99 5.24
C SER A 574 18.57 -44.02 5.65
N ALA A 575 18.82 -44.07 6.96
CA ALA A 575 20.10 -44.44 7.53
C ALA A 575 20.52 -45.81 6.95
N PRO A 576 21.75 -45.96 6.43
CA PRO A 576 22.20 -47.23 5.87
C PRO A 576 22.21 -48.29 6.98
N GLN A 577 21.42 -49.35 6.81
CA GLN A 577 21.24 -50.39 7.81
C GLN A 577 22.54 -51.17 8.03
N ALA A 578 23.27 -50.82 9.09
CA ALA A 578 24.34 -51.65 9.62
C ALA A 578 23.72 -52.91 10.25
N VAL A 579 23.90 -54.06 9.60
CA VAL A 579 23.35 -55.34 10.08
C VAL A 579 24.12 -55.80 11.32
N GLY A 580 23.44 -55.78 12.47
CA GLY A 580 23.91 -56.34 13.75
C GLY A 580 22.81 -57.22 14.39
N PRO A 581 23.17 -58.29 15.11
CA PRO A 581 22.21 -59.34 15.47
C PRO A 581 21.31 -59.00 16.68
N ALA A 582 20.20 -59.75 16.76
CA ALA A 582 19.08 -59.60 17.69
C ALA A 582 19.44 -59.40 19.18
N GLY A 583 18.70 -58.50 19.83
CA GLY A 583 18.68 -58.28 21.28
C GLY A 583 17.25 -58.05 21.79
N THR A 584 16.88 -58.68 22.90
CA THR A 584 15.51 -58.82 23.41
C THR A 584 14.91 -57.57 24.06
N GLY A 585 13.72 -57.16 23.60
CA GLY A 585 12.54 -56.84 24.43
C GLY A 585 12.52 -55.62 25.35
N PHE A 586 11.51 -54.74 25.17
CA PHE A 586 10.46 -54.39 26.16
C PHE A 586 9.50 -53.36 25.51
N PRO A 587 8.16 -53.42 25.71
CA PRO A 587 7.26 -52.34 25.35
C PRO A 587 7.18 -51.27 26.45
N CYS A 588 6.90 -50.02 26.05
CA CYS A 588 6.47 -48.94 26.94
C CYS A 588 5.27 -48.24 26.29
N ASP A 589 4.29 -47.82 27.11
CA ASP A 589 2.96 -47.42 26.65
C ASP A 589 2.91 -46.03 25.96
N GLU A 590 1.98 -45.90 25.01
CA GLU A 590 1.58 -44.62 24.40
C GLU A 590 0.40 -43.99 25.18
N ASP A 591 0.64 -43.26 26.28
CA ASP A 591 -0.46 -42.46 26.89
C ASP A 591 -0.01 -41.32 27.84
N GLU A 592 0.70 -40.28 27.35
CA GLU A 592 0.74 -38.98 28.07
C GLU A 592 1.13 -37.74 27.20
N ILE A 593 0.17 -37.18 26.44
CA ILE A 593 0.27 -35.77 25.98
C ILE A 593 -1.06 -35.03 26.15
N ARG A 594 -1.18 -34.29 27.25
CA ARG A 594 -2.05 -33.12 27.40
C ARG A 594 -1.39 -32.10 28.34
N TYR A 595 -0.93 -30.97 27.80
CA TYR A 595 -1.07 -29.62 28.38
C TYR A 595 -0.79 -28.56 27.32
#